data_AF-A0A351Z2H1-F1
#
_entry.id   AF-A0A351Z2H1-F1
#
_cell.length_a   1.000
_cell.length_b   1.000
_cell.length_c   1.000
_cell.angle_alpha   90.00
_cell.angle_beta   90.00
_cell.angle_gamma   90.00
#
_symmetry.space_group_name_H-M   'P 1'
#
loop_
_entity.id
_entity.type
_entity.pdbx_description
1 polymer ?
#
loop_
_entity_poly.entity_id
_entity_poly.type
_entity_poly.pdbx_seq_one_letter_code
_entity_poly.pdbx_strand_id
1 'polypeptide(L)'
;MAKMKEIIEKLFNELGLGKITSPIAPVSGGFMHRMYKVCTKTHTYAVKHLNPEIMKRASAMDNYKKAEKLEAILEENEIPIVPA
;
A
#
# COMPACT_ATOMS: atom_id res chain seq x y z
N MET A 1 3.75 -5.39 16.89
CA MET A 1 2.55 -5.52 16.05
C MET A 1 1.44 -4.54 16.43
N ALA A 2 1.11 -4.37 17.72
CA ALA A 2 0.04 -3.45 18.19
C ALA A 2 0.14 -2.02 17.61
N LYS A 3 1.28 -1.36 17.78
CA LYS A 3 1.52 0.00 17.26
C LYS A 3 1.26 0.17 15.75
N MET A 4 1.55 -0.84 14.94
CA MET A 4 1.33 -0.74 13.48
C MET A 4 -0.15 -0.86 13.12
N LYS A 5 -0.90 -1.66 13.87
CA LYS A 5 -2.35 -1.76 13.68
C LYS A 5 -3.02 -0.42 13.95
N GLU A 6 -2.66 0.25 15.03
CA GLU A 6 -3.16 1.58 15.38
C GLU A 6 -2.85 2.62 14.30
N ILE A 7 -1.64 2.60 13.72
CA ILE A 7 -1.26 3.49 12.61
C ILE A 7 -2.11 3.23 11.37
N ILE A 8 -2.34 1.96 11.01
CA ILE A 8 -3.15 1.59 9.85
C ILE A 8 -4.63 1.93 10.08
N GLU A 9 -5.17 1.68 11.28
CA GLU A 9 -6.54 2.06 11.64
C GLU A 9 -6.72 3.58 11.55
N LYS A 10 -5.76 4.35 12.06
CA LYS A 10 -5.75 5.81 11.93
C LYS A 10 -5.72 6.25 10.46
N LEU A 11 -4.85 5.66 9.65
CA LEU A 11 -4.76 5.93 8.21
C LEU A 11 -6.10 5.70 7.49
N PHE A 12 -6.78 4.59 7.78
CA PHE A 12 -8.06 4.25 7.15
C PHE A 12 -9.17 5.23 7.56
N ASN A 13 -9.17 5.67 8.82
CA ASN A 13 -10.12 6.66 9.32
C ASN A 13 -9.86 8.04 8.69
N GLU A 14 -8.61 8.49 8.63
CA GLU A 14 -8.23 9.81 8.08
C GLU A 14 -8.50 9.91 6.58
N LEU A 15 -8.27 8.82 5.83
CA LEU A 15 -8.46 8.79 4.38
C LEU A 15 -9.86 8.33 3.96
N GLY A 16 -10.73 7.97 4.91
CA GLY A 16 -12.09 7.51 4.60
C GLY A 16 -12.16 6.20 3.80
N LEU A 17 -11.17 5.31 3.94
CA LEU A 17 -11.04 4.07 3.14
C LEU A 17 -12.03 2.95 3.53
N GLY A 18 -12.92 3.24 4.48
CA GLY A 18 -13.94 2.35 5.00
C GLY A 18 -13.57 1.69 6.33
N LYS A 19 -14.58 1.14 7.01
CA LYS A 19 -14.40 0.45 8.30
C LYS A 19 -13.71 -0.89 8.10
N ILE A 20 -12.63 -1.12 8.85
CA ILE A 20 -11.92 -2.41 8.90
C ILE A 20 -12.82 -3.47 9.54
N THR A 21 -12.98 -4.62 8.88
CA THR A 21 -13.93 -5.69 9.26
C THR A 21 -13.26 -6.98 9.72
N SER A 22 -11.93 -7.07 9.64
CA SER A 22 -11.17 -8.25 10.04
C SER A 22 -9.83 -7.84 10.64
N PRO A 23 -9.17 -8.71 11.42
CA PRO A 23 -7.84 -8.42 11.94
C PRO A 23 -6.85 -8.09 10.82
N ILE A 24 -6.10 -7.00 10.98
CA ILE A 24 -5.00 -6.65 10.08
C ILE A 24 -3.95 -7.77 10.15
N ALA A 25 -3.66 -8.38 9.01
CA ALA A 25 -2.76 -9.51 8.90
C ALA A 25 -1.47 -9.12 8.14
N PRO A 26 -0.28 -9.52 8.61
CA PRO A 26 0.92 -9.36 7.80
C PRO A 26 0.81 -10.23 6.54
N VAL A 27 1.28 -9.70 5.42
CA VAL A 27 1.46 -10.49 4.19
C VAL A 27 2.92 -10.95 4.18
N SER A 28 3.13 -12.25 4.07
CA SER A 28 4.46 -12.85 3.91
C SER A 28 4.91 -12.77 2.45
N GLY A 29 6.23 -12.76 2.23
CA GLY A 29 6.83 -12.50 0.93
C GLY A 29 7.15 -11.01 0.72
N GLY A 30 8.07 -10.73 -0.22
CA GLY A 30 8.62 -9.40 -0.43
C GLY A 30 9.66 -9.02 0.63
N PHE A 31 10.89 -8.74 0.18
CA PHE A 31 12.01 -8.44 1.09
C PHE A 31 12.25 -6.94 1.29
N MET A 32 11.58 -6.09 0.50
CA MET A 32 11.85 -4.65 0.47
C MET A 32 11.01 -3.86 1.48
N HIS A 33 9.73 -4.20 1.63
CA HIS A 33 8.76 -3.45 2.46
C HIS A 33 7.97 -4.41 3.34
N ARG A 34 7.42 -3.91 4.44
CA ARG A 34 6.47 -4.68 5.25
C ARG A 34 5.07 -4.47 4.70
N MET A 35 4.35 -5.57 4.46
CA MET A 35 3.02 -5.56 3.85
C MET A 35 1.96 -6.00 4.85
N TYR A 36 0.79 -5.38 4.78
CA TYR A 36 -0.37 -5.74 5.58
C TYR A 36 -1.62 -5.88 4.73
N LYS A 37 -2.38 -6.96 4.92
CA LYS A 37 -3.71 -7.13 4.35
C LYS A 37 -4.72 -6.47 5.27
N VAL A 38 -5.55 -5.60 4.71
CA VAL A 38 -6.64 -4.91 5.42
C VAL A 38 -7.95 -5.16 4.67
N CYS A 39 -8.91 -5.77 5.34
CA CYS A 39 -10.24 -6.00 4.77
C CYS A 39 -11.22 -4.96 5.31
N THR A 40 -11.99 -4.36 4.41
CA THR A 40 -13.15 -3.52 4.74
C THR A 40 -14.43 -4.19 4.24
N LYS A 41 -15.58 -3.53 4.38
CA LYS A 41 -16.85 -4.06 3.88
C LYS A 41 -16.87 -4.19 2.35
N THR A 42 -16.20 -3.29 1.63
CA THR A 42 -16.28 -3.18 0.17
C THR A 42 -15.00 -3.57 -0.55
N HIS A 43 -13.84 -3.39 0.09
CA HIS A 43 -12.54 -3.60 -0.55
C HIS A 43 -11.57 -4.37 0.35
N THR A 44 -10.61 -5.05 -0.29
CA THR A 44 -9.42 -5.60 0.36
C THR A 44 -8.21 -4.82 -0.13
N TYR A 45 -7.43 -4.29 0.82
CA TYR A 45 -6.25 -3.47 0.55
C TYR A 45 -4.97 -4.21 0.92
N ALA A 46 -3.92 -3.95 0.15
CA ALA A 46 -2.54 -4.26 0.51
C ALA A 46 -1.85 -2.96 0.95
N VAL A 47 -1.53 -2.84 2.23
CA VAL A 47 -0.90 -1.63 2.80
C VAL A 47 0.62 -1.82 2.84
N LYS A 48 1.34 -0.96 2.12
CA LYS A 48 2.81 -0.88 2.08
C LYS A 48 3.32 0.00 3.21
N HIS A 49 3.97 -0.60 4.21
CA HIS A 49 4.80 0.13 5.15
C HIS A 49 6.23 0.20 4.58
N LEU A 50 6.52 1.34 3.96
CA LEU A 50 7.77 1.58 3.25
C LEU A 50 8.98 1.46 4.18
N ASN A 51 10.04 0.88 3.66
CA ASN A 51 11.28 0.72 4.40
C ASN A 51 12.11 2.00 4.28
N PRO A 52 12.38 2.72 5.39
CA PRO A 52 13.06 4.01 5.33
C PRO A 52 14.46 3.91 4.71
N GLU A 53 15.19 2.81 4.91
CA GLU A 53 16.53 2.63 4.31
C GLU A 53 16.45 2.46 2.78
N ILE A 54 15.37 1.88 2.27
CA ILE A 54 15.11 1.83 0.82
C ILE A 54 14.73 3.21 0.31
N MET A 55 13.86 3.92 1.04
CA MET A 55 13.37 5.24 0.64
C MET A 55 14.45 6.34 0.66
N LYS A 56 15.53 6.17 1.43
CA LYS A 56 16.70 7.07 1.43
C LYS A 56 17.50 7.04 0.13
N ARG A 57 17.36 6.02 -0.72
CA ARG A 57 18.09 5.94 -2.00
C ARG A 57 17.65 7.10 -2.88
N ALA A 58 18.61 7.79 -3.51
CA ALA A 58 18.35 8.98 -4.32
C ALA A 58 17.28 8.76 -5.40
N SER A 59 17.24 7.57 -5.99
CA SER A 59 16.28 7.22 -7.05
C SER A 59 14.94 6.68 -6.56
N ALA A 60 14.75 6.43 -5.25
CA ALA A 60 13.56 5.75 -4.75
C ALA A 60 12.28 6.52 -5.09
N MET A 61 12.21 7.80 -4.74
CA MET A 61 11.02 8.62 -5.00
C MET A 61 10.76 8.82 -6.50
N ASP A 62 11.81 8.98 -7.29
CA ASP A 62 11.66 9.12 -8.74
C ASP A 62 11.18 7.83 -9.41
N ASN A 63 11.55 6.66 -8.87
CA ASN A 63 11.04 5.38 -9.34
C ASN A 63 9.53 5.25 -9.06
N TYR A 64 9.06 5.66 -7.88
CA TYR A 64 7.61 5.68 -7.57
C TYR A 64 6.84 6.61 -8.52
N LYS A 65 7.32 7.84 -8.73
CA LYS A 65 6.69 8.78 -9.68
C LYS A 65 6.64 8.25 -11.11
N LYS A 66 7.68 7.51 -11.53
CA LYS A 66 7.71 6.88 -12.86
C LYS A 66 6.72 5.72 -12.94
N ALA A 67 6.61 4.90 -11.89
CA ALA A 67 5.64 3.82 -11.81
C ALA A 67 4.21 4.35 -11.90
N GLU A 68 3.84 5.37 -11.10
CA GLU A 68 2.50 5.99 -11.13
C GLU A 68 2.14 6.51 -12.54
N LYS A 69 3.10 7.13 -13.24
CA LYS A 69 2.87 7.59 -14.62
C LYS A 69 2.62 6.43 -15.59
N LEU A 70 3.35 5.33 -15.44
CA LEU A 70 3.16 4.15 -16.28
C LEU A 70 1.83 3.45 -15.96
N GLU A 71 1.45 3.39 -14.69
CA GLU A 71 0.17 2.83 -14.23
C GLU A 71 -1.01 3.61 -14.82
N ALA A 72 -0.97 4.94 -14.78
CA ALA A 72 -1.99 5.78 -15.41
C ALA A 72 -2.12 5.49 -16.92
N ILE A 73 -1.00 5.34 -17.64
CA ILE A 73 -1.02 4.98 -19.07
C ILE A 73 -1.65 3.59 -19.27
N LEU A 74 -1.33 2.61 -18.42
CA LEU A 74 -1.91 1.27 -18.53
C LEU A 74 -3.42 1.27 -18.24
N GLU A 75 -3.86 2.04 -17.24
CA GLU A 75 -5.28 2.24 -16.92
C GLU A 75 -6.05 2.92 -18.06
N GLU A 76 -5.49 3.99 -18.65
CA GLU A 76 -6.07 4.71 -19.79
C GLU A 76 -6.24 3.81 -21.02
N ASN A 77 -5.41 2.77 -21.15
CA ASN A 77 -5.48 1.79 -22.24
C ASN A 77 -6.24 0.52 -21.85
N GLU A 78 -6.96 0.53 -20.74
CA GLU A 78 -7.77 -0.60 -20.24
C GLU A 78 -6.96 -1.89 -20.04
N ILE A 79 -5.65 -1.78 -19.82
CA ILE A 79 -4.77 -2.92 -19.55
C ILE A 79 -4.87 -3.26 -18.06
N PRO A 80 -5.25 -4.50 -17.68
CA PRO A 80 -5.34 -4.88 -16.28
C PRO A 80 -4.00 -4.77 -15.57
N ILE A 81 -3.96 -4.01 -14.47
CA ILE A 81 -2.78 -3.84 -13.62
C ILE A 81 -3.13 -3.99 -12.14
N VAL A 82 -2.08 -4.25 -11.35
CA VAL A 82 -2.12 -4.07 -9.89
C VAL A 82 -1.14 -2.94 -9.59
N PRO A 83 -1.62 -1.73 -9.27
CA PRO A 83 -0.77 -0.58 -8.97
C PRO A 83 0.23 -0.87 -7.83
N ALA A 84 1.39 -0.22 -7.89
CA ALA A 84 2.50 -0.38 -6.97
C ALA A 84 2.31 0.35 -5.63
#